data_AF-A0A3A5W5J3-F1
#
_entry.id   AF-A0A3A5W5J3-F1
#
_cell.length_a   1.000
_cell.length_b   1.000
_cell.length_c   1.000
_cell.angle_alpha   90.00
_cell.angle_beta   90.00
_cell.angle_gamma   90.00
#
_symmetry.space_group_name_H-M   'P 1'
#
loop_
_entity.id
_entity.type
_entity.pdbx_description
1 polymer ?
#
loop_
_entity_poly.entity_id
_entity_poly.type
_entity_poly.pdbx_seq_one_letter_code
_entity_poly.pdbx_strand_id
1 'polypeptide(L)'
;MMRSVLVANRGEIACRVLRACKEAGLRAVSVHAEDEAGAMHTEMSDLSLPLEGSGAPAYLNGDAIIAAALANDVDGIHPGFGFLSERAGFAQAVLDAGLIWIGPSPNAIERMGDKMTARITMREAGVPVIPGEEIEIESSGDEEADLEATLDAVRSASERVGFPLLLKASAGGGGKGMRAVESADGLDEAVRGARREAIAAFGDGRVYLERLLRGARHVEVQVLADAHGRTVHLGERECSVQRRHQKVFEEAPCAVVNEEQRQRMGEAAIAAAEAVDYVGAGTVEFLMEDDGTFHFLEMNTRIQV
;
A
#
# COMPACT_ATOMS: atom_id res chain seq x y z
N MET A 1 -9.22 -28.44 -6.30
CA MET A 1 -10.07 -27.83 -5.25
C MET A 1 -9.22 -27.77 -4.00
N MET A 2 -9.09 -26.60 -3.38
CA MET A 2 -8.28 -26.37 -2.19
C MET A 2 -8.88 -27.13 -1.00
N ARG A 3 -8.04 -27.82 -0.22
CA ARG A 3 -8.40 -28.63 0.95
C ARG A 3 -7.58 -28.23 2.18
N SER A 4 -6.42 -27.64 2.00
CA SER A 4 -5.53 -27.19 3.09
C SER A 4 -4.97 -25.80 2.83
N VAL A 5 -4.89 -24.99 3.88
CA VAL A 5 -4.33 -23.63 3.83
C VAL A 5 -3.33 -23.45 4.95
N LEU A 6 -2.12 -22.99 4.60
CA LEU A 6 -1.13 -22.52 5.55
C LEU A 6 -1.24 -21.01 5.71
N VAL A 7 -1.31 -20.56 6.97
CA VAL A 7 -1.32 -19.14 7.30
C VAL A 7 0.10 -18.69 7.62
N ALA A 8 0.70 -17.94 6.69
CA ALA A 8 2.06 -17.41 6.79
C ALA A 8 2.10 -16.13 7.63
N ASN A 9 1.56 -16.21 8.85
CA ASN A 9 1.44 -15.10 9.79
C ASN A 9 1.29 -15.61 11.23
N ARG A 10 1.15 -14.70 12.19
CA ARG A 10 1.01 -14.99 13.63
C ARG A 10 -0.07 -14.14 14.29
N GLY A 11 -0.39 -14.45 15.55
CA GLY A 11 -1.26 -13.61 16.36
C GLY A 11 -2.71 -13.60 15.86
N GLU A 12 -3.39 -12.46 16.00
CA GLU A 12 -4.84 -12.40 15.78
C GLU A 12 -5.23 -12.67 14.32
N ILE A 13 -4.48 -12.16 13.34
CA ILE A 13 -4.78 -12.37 11.93
C ILE A 13 -4.63 -13.84 11.55
N ALA A 14 -3.66 -14.54 12.14
CA ALA A 14 -3.53 -15.98 11.96
C ALA A 14 -4.76 -16.71 12.51
N CYS A 15 -5.19 -16.38 13.73
CA CYS A 15 -6.43 -16.92 14.32
C CYS A 15 -7.67 -16.64 13.44
N ARG A 16 -7.77 -15.43 12.88
CA ARG A 16 -8.89 -15.01 12.01
C ARG A 16 -8.98 -15.83 10.74
N VAL A 17 -7.84 -16.11 10.09
CA VAL A 17 -7.79 -16.91 8.86
C VAL A 17 -7.99 -18.40 9.17
N LEU A 18 -7.36 -18.93 10.23
CA LEU A 18 -7.55 -20.33 10.66
C LEU A 18 -9.02 -20.63 10.96
N ARG A 19 -9.73 -19.70 11.62
CA ARG A 19 -11.18 -19.81 11.85
C ARG A 19 -11.97 -19.92 10.54
N ALA A 20 -11.69 -19.04 9.57
CA ALA A 20 -12.36 -19.08 8.26
C ALA A 20 -12.07 -20.38 7.51
N CYS A 21 -10.84 -20.91 7.59
CA CYS A 21 -10.49 -22.20 7.01
C CYS A 21 -11.33 -23.33 7.62
N LYS A 22 -11.46 -23.37 8.95
CA LYS A 22 -12.27 -24.36 9.65
C LYS A 22 -13.75 -24.27 9.30
N GLU A 23 -14.31 -23.07 9.24
CA GLU A 23 -15.69 -22.84 8.81
C GLU A 23 -15.94 -23.30 7.38
N ALA A 24 -14.94 -23.18 6.50
CA ALA A 24 -14.97 -23.66 5.12
C ALA A 24 -14.64 -25.16 4.96
N GLY A 25 -14.36 -25.89 6.05
CA GLY A 25 -13.99 -27.31 6.01
C GLY A 25 -12.60 -27.59 5.44
N LEU A 26 -11.70 -26.59 5.47
CA LEU A 26 -10.30 -26.70 5.04
C LEU A 26 -9.41 -27.06 6.23
N ARG A 27 -8.41 -27.92 6.01
CA ARG A 27 -7.34 -28.17 6.98
C ARG A 27 -6.54 -26.88 7.19
N ALA A 28 -6.57 -26.38 8.42
CA ALA A 28 -5.99 -25.10 8.81
C ALA A 28 -4.58 -25.33 9.37
N VAL A 29 -3.54 -24.83 8.70
CA VAL A 29 -2.13 -25.01 9.07
C VAL A 29 -1.53 -23.67 9.51
N SER A 30 -0.80 -23.65 10.60
CA SER A 30 -0.06 -22.46 11.06
C SER A 30 1.45 -22.66 11.00
N VAL A 31 2.19 -21.57 10.88
CA VAL A 31 3.62 -21.54 11.18
C VAL A 31 3.88 -20.79 12.48
N HIS A 32 4.98 -21.07 13.16
CA HIS A 32 5.39 -20.34 14.36
C HIS A 32 6.90 -20.27 14.52
N ALA A 33 7.40 -19.17 15.07
CA ALA A 33 8.78 -19.08 15.57
C ALA A 33 8.98 -20.00 16.79
N GLU A 34 10.22 -20.40 17.07
CA GLU A 34 10.56 -21.33 18.16
C GLU A 34 10.06 -20.86 19.53
N ASP A 35 10.10 -19.55 19.78
CA ASP A 35 9.68 -18.90 21.03
C ASP A 35 8.16 -18.64 21.11
N GLU A 36 7.40 -19.06 20.10
CA GLU A 36 5.94 -18.90 20.04
C GLU A 36 5.20 -20.24 20.01
N ALA A 37 5.88 -21.33 20.36
CA ALA A 37 5.25 -22.63 20.58
C ALA A 37 4.15 -22.51 21.67
N GLY A 38 2.91 -22.86 21.33
CA GLY A 38 1.76 -22.73 22.24
C GLY A 38 1.05 -21.37 22.20
N ALA A 39 1.41 -20.48 21.26
CA ALA A 39 0.58 -19.30 20.98
C ALA A 39 -0.83 -19.70 20.49
N MET A 40 -1.82 -18.84 20.69
CA MET A 40 -3.23 -19.13 20.36
C MET A 40 -3.42 -19.62 18.91
N HIS A 41 -2.73 -19.03 17.93
CA HIS A 41 -2.87 -19.45 16.53
C HIS A 41 -2.32 -20.87 16.28
N THR A 42 -1.36 -21.32 17.08
CA THR A 42 -0.82 -22.69 17.01
C THR A 42 -1.77 -23.72 17.64
N GLU A 43 -2.48 -23.36 18.71
CA GLU A 43 -3.50 -24.22 19.32
C GLU A 43 -4.77 -24.29 18.47
N MET A 44 -5.06 -23.21 17.74
CA MET A 44 -6.20 -23.12 16.83
C MET A 44 -5.99 -23.87 15.50
N SER A 45 -4.78 -24.26 15.12
CA SER A 45 -4.54 -24.95 13.85
C SER A 45 -4.69 -26.47 13.99
N ASP A 46 -4.96 -27.15 12.88
CA ASP A 46 -4.97 -28.61 12.81
C ASP A 46 -3.54 -29.18 12.73
N LEU A 47 -2.59 -28.33 12.28
CA LEU A 47 -1.17 -28.60 12.23
C LEU A 47 -0.42 -27.29 12.43
N SER A 48 0.53 -27.28 13.37
CA SER A 48 1.44 -26.16 13.58
C SER A 48 2.87 -26.55 13.26
N LEU A 49 3.52 -25.79 12.38
CA LEU A 49 4.86 -26.07 11.86
C LEU A 49 5.87 -25.06 12.42
N PRO A 50 6.96 -25.52 13.05
CA PRO A 50 7.99 -24.61 13.54
C PRO A 50 8.80 -24.02 12.39
N LEU A 51 9.19 -22.75 12.54
CA LEU A 51 10.17 -22.05 11.71
C LEU A 51 11.44 -21.86 12.54
N GLU A 52 12.60 -21.94 11.89
CA GLU A 52 13.87 -21.64 12.54
C GLU A 52 13.94 -20.16 12.95
N GLY A 53 14.43 -19.92 14.17
CA GLY A 53 14.59 -18.59 14.73
C GLY A 53 13.45 -18.15 15.66
N SER A 54 13.55 -16.90 16.15
CA SER A 54 12.66 -16.34 17.16
C SER A 54 12.00 -15.03 16.71
N GLY A 55 10.80 -14.78 17.22
CA GLY A 55 10.03 -13.57 17.00
C GLY A 55 9.69 -13.28 15.54
N ALA A 56 9.46 -11.99 15.25
CA ALA A 56 9.02 -11.51 13.94
C ALA A 56 9.95 -11.89 12.75
N PRO A 57 11.29 -11.90 12.87
CA PRO A 57 12.17 -12.26 11.75
C PRO A 57 11.95 -13.68 11.19
N ALA A 58 11.54 -14.65 12.01
CA ALA A 58 11.28 -16.02 11.54
C ALA A 58 10.20 -16.07 10.44
N TYR A 59 9.18 -15.20 10.54
CA TYR A 59 8.08 -15.11 9.59
C TYR A 59 8.43 -14.37 8.29
N LEU A 60 9.66 -13.87 8.15
CA LEU A 60 10.16 -13.24 6.93
C LEU A 60 10.92 -14.22 6.02
N ASN A 61 11.13 -15.47 6.46
CA ASN A 61 11.79 -16.50 5.68
C ASN A 61 10.77 -17.22 4.77
N GLY A 62 10.52 -16.63 3.59
CA GLY A 62 9.58 -17.17 2.61
C GLY A 62 9.92 -18.58 2.12
N ASP A 63 11.20 -18.87 1.91
CA ASP A 63 11.67 -20.19 1.45
C ASP A 63 11.36 -21.28 2.47
N ALA A 64 11.58 -21.02 3.76
CA ALA A 64 11.24 -21.95 4.84
C ALA A 64 9.72 -22.19 4.92
N ILE A 65 8.91 -21.14 4.76
CA ILE A 65 7.45 -21.25 4.76
C ILE A 65 6.95 -22.10 3.58
N ILE A 66 7.48 -21.87 2.37
CA ILE A 66 7.13 -22.66 1.18
C ILE A 66 7.57 -24.12 1.34
N ALA A 67 8.80 -24.36 1.83
CA ALA A 67 9.28 -25.70 2.09
C ALA A 67 8.41 -26.45 3.10
N ALA A 68 7.97 -25.77 4.17
CA ALA A 68 7.06 -26.31 5.17
C ALA A 68 5.69 -26.65 4.58
N ALA A 69 5.15 -25.78 3.71
CA ALA A 69 3.89 -26.02 3.00
C ALA A 69 3.98 -27.27 2.09
N LEU A 70 5.03 -27.36 1.28
CA LEU A 70 5.24 -28.49 0.35
C LEU A 70 5.44 -29.81 1.09
N ALA A 71 6.23 -29.83 2.17
CA ALA A 71 6.48 -31.03 2.96
C ALA A 71 5.24 -31.58 3.68
N ASN A 72 4.16 -30.79 3.77
CA ASN A 72 2.93 -31.14 4.48
C ASN A 72 1.69 -31.19 3.58
N ASP A 73 1.88 -31.23 2.25
CA ASP A 73 0.82 -31.29 1.25
C ASP A 73 -0.24 -30.17 1.45
N VAL A 74 0.25 -28.95 1.69
CA VAL A 74 -0.60 -27.76 1.76
C VAL A 74 -0.97 -27.30 0.34
N ASP A 75 -2.23 -26.94 0.09
CA ASP A 75 -2.67 -26.50 -1.24
C ASP A 75 -2.47 -24.98 -1.47
N GLY A 76 -2.57 -24.15 -0.43
CA GLY A 76 -2.46 -22.70 -0.55
C GLY A 76 -1.89 -21.98 0.67
N ILE A 77 -1.37 -20.78 0.45
CA ILE A 77 -0.79 -19.91 1.49
C ILE A 77 -1.59 -18.61 1.57
N HIS A 78 -2.05 -18.29 2.78
CA HIS A 78 -2.64 -16.99 3.10
C HIS A 78 -1.64 -16.16 3.92
N PRO A 79 -1.26 -14.95 3.49
CA PRO A 79 -0.20 -14.20 4.14
C PRO A 79 -0.67 -13.28 5.29
N GLY A 80 -1.97 -13.24 5.61
CA GLY A 80 -2.54 -12.24 6.52
C GLY A 80 -2.25 -10.80 6.07
N PHE A 81 -1.82 -9.95 7.03
CA PHE A 81 -1.30 -8.61 6.77
C PHE A 81 0.09 -8.43 7.40
N GLY A 82 0.86 -7.44 6.94
CA GLY A 82 2.26 -7.28 7.33
C GLY A 82 3.15 -8.43 6.83
N PHE A 83 4.36 -8.58 7.38
CA PHE A 83 5.33 -9.61 6.99
C PHE A 83 5.52 -9.70 5.46
N LEU A 84 5.08 -10.82 4.86
CA LEU A 84 5.27 -11.14 3.45
C LEU A 84 4.03 -10.87 2.57
N SER A 85 2.94 -10.33 3.16
CA SER A 85 1.66 -10.13 2.46
C SER A 85 1.72 -9.17 1.26
N GLU A 86 2.65 -8.22 1.27
CA GLU A 86 2.86 -7.25 0.18
C GLU A 86 4.25 -7.44 -0.45
N ARG A 87 4.77 -8.68 -0.43
CA ARG A 87 6.05 -9.03 -1.07
C ARG A 87 5.77 -9.76 -2.38
N ALA A 88 5.81 -9.02 -3.49
CA ALA A 88 5.59 -9.57 -4.83
C ALA A 88 6.46 -10.79 -5.13
N GLY A 89 7.75 -10.75 -4.75
CA GLY A 89 8.66 -11.89 -4.91
C GLY A 89 8.25 -13.13 -4.10
N PHE A 90 7.67 -12.96 -2.91
CA PHE A 90 7.15 -14.10 -2.14
C PHE A 90 5.88 -14.67 -2.78
N ALA A 91 4.95 -13.81 -3.19
CA ALA A 91 3.76 -14.24 -3.93
C ALA A 91 4.12 -15.03 -5.20
N GLN A 92 5.12 -14.55 -5.96
CA GLN A 92 5.63 -15.26 -7.14
C GLN A 92 6.26 -16.60 -6.77
N ALA A 93 7.09 -16.66 -5.73
CA ALA A 93 7.71 -17.90 -5.27
C ALA A 93 6.68 -18.96 -4.81
N VAL A 94 5.57 -18.54 -4.19
CA VAL A 94 4.46 -19.44 -3.83
C VAL A 94 3.82 -20.03 -5.09
N LEU A 95 3.56 -19.21 -6.11
CA LEU A 95 3.00 -19.67 -7.39
C LEU A 95 3.95 -20.61 -8.13
N ASP A 96 5.25 -20.27 -8.18
CA ASP A 96 6.29 -21.08 -8.84
C ASP A 96 6.47 -22.45 -8.16
N ALA A 97 6.20 -22.52 -6.85
CA ALA A 97 6.17 -23.77 -6.09
C ALA A 97 4.91 -24.62 -6.35
N GLY A 98 3.97 -24.16 -7.17
CA GLY A 98 2.72 -24.85 -7.49
C GLY A 98 1.65 -24.73 -6.40
N LEU A 99 1.80 -23.80 -5.46
CA LEU A 99 0.85 -23.52 -4.39
C LEU A 99 -0.11 -22.39 -4.80
N ILE A 100 -1.30 -22.36 -4.21
CA ILE A 100 -2.24 -21.25 -4.38
C ILE A 100 -1.79 -20.07 -3.51
N TRP A 101 -1.54 -18.93 -4.13
CA TRP A 101 -1.41 -17.65 -3.43
C TRP A 101 -2.79 -17.07 -3.12
N ILE A 102 -3.12 -16.90 -1.84
CA ILE A 102 -4.40 -16.31 -1.39
C ILE A 102 -4.20 -14.80 -1.18
N GLY A 103 -4.16 -14.08 -2.30
CA GLY A 103 -3.95 -12.63 -2.36
C GLY A 103 -3.94 -12.14 -3.81
N PRO A 104 -3.66 -10.85 -4.04
CA PRO A 104 -3.57 -10.31 -5.38
C PRO A 104 -2.33 -10.81 -6.12
N SER A 105 -2.31 -10.63 -7.45
CA SER A 105 -1.20 -11.06 -8.30
C SER A 105 0.13 -10.38 -7.89
N PRO A 106 1.29 -11.03 -8.10
CA PRO A 106 2.59 -10.40 -7.88
C PRO A 106 2.73 -9.04 -8.59
N ASN A 107 2.18 -8.92 -9.80
CA ASN A 107 2.18 -7.67 -10.56
C ASN A 107 1.36 -6.57 -9.87
N ALA A 108 0.18 -6.89 -9.35
CA ALA A 108 -0.64 -5.92 -8.62
C ALA A 108 0.08 -5.44 -7.34
N ILE A 109 0.71 -6.35 -6.60
CA ILE A 109 1.51 -6.01 -5.41
C ILE A 109 2.67 -5.06 -5.79
N GLU A 110 3.40 -5.36 -6.86
CA GLU A 110 4.52 -4.54 -7.32
C GLU A 110 4.08 -3.16 -7.80
N ARG A 111 3.09 -3.09 -8.69
CA ARG A 111 2.59 -1.83 -9.27
C ARG A 111 2.02 -0.90 -8.21
N MET A 112 1.33 -1.43 -7.20
CA MET A 112 0.72 -0.64 -6.15
C MET A 112 1.66 -0.37 -4.97
N GLY A 113 2.74 -1.15 -4.82
CA GLY A 113 3.79 -0.91 -3.84
C GLY A 113 4.73 0.24 -4.21
N ASP A 114 4.89 0.53 -5.51
CA ASP A 114 5.63 1.70 -5.98
C ASP A 114 4.72 2.94 -6.08
N LYS A 115 5.05 3.99 -5.33
CA LYS A 115 4.19 5.18 -5.19
C LYS A 115 3.96 5.92 -6.51
N MET A 116 4.98 6.01 -7.35
CA MET A 116 4.87 6.73 -8.62
C MET A 116 4.07 5.93 -9.63
N THR A 117 4.37 4.64 -9.77
CA THR A 117 3.65 3.70 -10.62
C THR A 117 2.18 3.59 -10.21
N ALA A 118 1.89 3.51 -8.90
CA ALA A 118 0.53 3.52 -8.38
C ALA A 118 -0.21 4.79 -8.79
N ARG A 119 0.39 5.98 -8.59
CA ARG A 119 -0.23 7.26 -8.96
C ARG A 119 -0.49 7.40 -10.46
N ILE A 120 0.46 6.98 -11.31
CA ILE A 120 0.27 6.99 -12.77
C ILE A 120 -0.88 6.05 -13.14
N THR A 121 -0.87 4.83 -12.61
CA THR A 121 -1.92 3.82 -12.84
C THR A 121 -3.31 4.35 -12.44
N MET A 122 -3.41 4.95 -11.26
CA MET A 122 -4.67 5.53 -10.76
C MET A 122 -5.16 6.68 -11.64
N ARG A 123 -4.26 7.56 -12.09
CA ARG A 123 -4.60 8.66 -12.98
C ARG A 123 -5.13 8.16 -14.33
N GLU A 124 -4.47 7.16 -14.92
CA GLU A 124 -4.91 6.54 -16.18
C GLU A 124 -6.26 5.82 -16.03
N ALA A 125 -6.54 5.27 -14.85
CA ALA A 125 -7.82 4.67 -14.49
C ALA A 125 -8.94 5.67 -14.16
N GLY A 126 -8.67 6.99 -14.24
CA GLY A 126 -9.65 8.02 -13.90
C GLY A 126 -9.92 8.18 -12.40
N VAL A 127 -9.10 7.55 -11.54
CA VAL A 127 -9.18 7.69 -10.09
C VAL A 127 -8.57 9.04 -9.70
N PRO A 128 -9.28 9.90 -8.94
CA PRO A 128 -8.74 11.18 -8.51
C PRO A 128 -7.44 10.98 -7.72
N VAL A 129 -6.33 11.54 -8.15
CA VAL A 129 -5.04 11.54 -7.43
C VAL A 129 -4.75 12.92 -6.86
N ILE A 130 -3.90 13.01 -5.84
CA ILE A 130 -3.44 14.32 -5.34
C ILE A 130 -2.73 15.03 -6.50
N PRO A 131 -3.10 16.28 -6.84
CA PRO A 131 -2.40 17.06 -7.85
C PRO A 131 -0.91 17.09 -7.52
N GLY A 132 -0.07 16.68 -8.46
CA GLY A 132 1.35 16.61 -8.26
C GLY A 132 2.10 16.28 -9.53
N GLU A 133 3.34 16.74 -9.60
CA GLU A 133 4.18 16.74 -10.78
C GLU A 133 5.63 16.45 -10.39
N GLU A 134 6.24 15.49 -11.08
CA GLU A 134 7.68 15.25 -10.98
C GLU A 134 8.41 16.15 -11.96
N ILE A 135 9.44 16.84 -11.48
CA ILE A 135 10.26 17.71 -12.30
C ILE A 135 11.46 16.92 -12.78
N GLU A 136 11.41 16.55 -14.06
CA GLU A 136 12.54 15.98 -14.78
C GLU A 136 13.11 17.01 -15.74
N ILE A 137 14.42 17.26 -15.61
CA ILE A 137 15.17 18.11 -16.51
C ILE A 137 16.35 17.30 -17.08
N GLU A 138 16.60 17.43 -18.38
CA GLU A 138 17.81 16.87 -18.99
C GLU A 138 19.02 17.69 -18.54
N SER A 139 20.03 17.03 -17.97
CA SER A 139 21.23 17.74 -17.52
C SER A 139 22.02 18.27 -18.71
N SER A 140 22.31 19.56 -18.67
CA SER A 140 23.19 20.24 -19.62
C SER A 140 24.68 20.08 -19.27
N GLY A 141 25.00 19.54 -18.08
CA GLY A 141 26.36 19.49 -17.54
C GLY A 141 26.83 20.80 -16.90
N ASP A 142 26.00 21.85 -16.92
CA ASP A 142 26.20 23.10 -16.20
C ASP A 142 25.22 23.16 -15.01
N GLU A 143 25.76 23.12 -13.80
CA GLU A 143 24.96 23.05 -12.57
C GLU A 143 24.06 24.26 -12.36
N GLU A 144 24.48 25.45 -12.79
CA GLU A 144 23.70 26.68 -12.62
C GLU A 144 22.58 26.76 -13.65
N ALA A 145 22.85 26.35 -14.89
CA ALA A 145 21.83 26.27 -15.94
C ALA A 145 20.76 25.20 -15.60
N ASP A 146 21.18 24.04 -15.10
CA ASP A 146 20.27 22.98 -14.67
C ASP A 146 19.42 23.43 -13.47
N LEU A 147 20.00 24.21 -12.55
CA LEU A 147 19.24 24.76 -11.43
C LEU A 147 18.17 25.75 -11.90
N GLU A 148 18.51 26.68 -12.79
CA GLU A 148 17.55 27.67 -13.29
C GLU A 148 16.42 26.99 -14.09
N ALA A 149 16.75 26.02 -14.94
CA ALA A 149 15.76 25.21 -15.65
C ALA A 149 14.82 24.45 -14.69
N THR A 150 15.37 23.92 -13.58
CA THR A 150 14.56 23.30 -12.53
C THR A 150 13.61 24.31 -11.88
N LEU A 151 14.10 25.50 -11.54
CA LEU A 151 13.29 26.55 -10.90
C LEU A 151 12.13 26.98 -11.78
N ASP A 152 12.37 27.21 -13.07
CA ASP A 152 11.30 27.57 -14.01
C ASP A 152 10.26 26.46 -14.20
N ALA A 153 10.70 25.21 -14.30
CA ALA A 153 9.80 24.06 -14.36
C ALA A 153 8.95 23.94 -13.09
N VAL A 154 9.57 24.10 -11.90
CA VAL A 154 8.88 24.07 -10.61
C VAL A 154 7.87 25.21 -10.49
N ARG A 155 8.21 26.44 -10.89
CA ARG A 155 7.29 27.58 -10.89
C ARG A 155 6.05 27.28 -11.75
N SER A 156 6.27 26.80 -12.99
CA SER A 156 5.16 26.44 -13.88
C SER A 156 4.29 25.31 -13.31
N ALA A 157 4.90 24.27 -12.72
CA ALA A 157 4.17 23.19 -12.06
C ALA A 157 3.38 23.68 -10.84
N SER A 158 3.92 24.63 -10.07
CA SER A 158 3.25 25.17 -8.88
C SER A 158 1.91 25.87 -9.20
N GLU A 159 1.78 26.47 -10.38
CA GLU A 159 0.52 27.07 -10.84
C GLU A 159 -0.55 26.02 -11.12
N ARG A 160 -0.17 24.83 -11.60
CA ARG A 160 -1.06 23.70 -11.85
C ARG A 160 -1.40 22.93 -10.58
N VAL A 161 -0.42 22.71 -9.71
CA VAL A 161 -0.57 21.96 -8.45
C VAL A 161 -1.33 22.77 -7.40
N GLY A 162 -1.07 24.08 -7.33
CA GLY A 162 -1.66 25.00 -6.37
C GLY A 162 -1.00 24.98 -4.99
N PHE A 163 -1.08 26.12 -4.29
CA PHE A 163 -0.61 26.28 -2.92
C PHE A 163 -1.72 26.03 -1.88
N PRO A 164 -1.39 25.60 -0.64
CA PRO A 164 -0.05 25.21 -0.20
C PRO A 164 0.38 23.89 -0.85
N LEU A 165 1.68 23.73 -1.08
CA LEU A 165 2.26 22.54 -1.71
C LEU A 165 3.32 21.89 -0.82
N LEU A 166 3.56 20.61 -1.04
CA LEU A 166 4.61 19.82 -0.42
C LEU A 166 5.65 19.51 -1.49
N LEU A 167 6.85 20.03 -1.30
CA LEU A 167 8.01 19.71 -2.12
C LEU A 167 8.72 18.50 -1.50
N LYS A 168 9.04 17.50 -2.33
CA LYS A 168 9.72 16.26 -1.91
C LYS A 168 10.90 15.95 -2.83
N ALA A 169 11.89 15.24 -2.31
CA ALA A 169 12.88 14.57 -3.16
C ALA A 169 12.24 13.35 -3.83
N SER A 170 12.43 13.18 -5.15
CA SER A 170 11.85 12.04 -5.89
C SER A 170 12.37 10.69 -5.38
N ALA A 171 13.68 10.60 -5.09
CA ALA A 171 14.30 9.39 -4.54
C ALA A 171 14.14 9.23 -3.01
N GLY A 172 13.41 10.15 -2.35
CA GLY A 172 13.32 10.23 -0.88
C GLY A 172 12.23 9.35 -0.27
N GLY A 173 12.62 8.43 0.61
CA GLY A 173 11.72 7.62 1.45
C GLY A 173 11.64 8.10 2.91
N GLY A 174 10.51 7.84 3.58
CA GLY A 174 10.39 8.00 5.04
C GLY A 174 10.29 9.44 5.56
N GLY A 175 9.82 10.38 4.74
CA GLY A 175 9.54 11.76 5.15
C GLY A 175 10.74 12.69 5.27
N LYS A 176 11.93 12.25 4.84
CA LYS A 176 13.13 13.09 4.73
C LYS A 176 13.09 13.90 3.43
N GLY A 177 13.47 15.18 3.50
CA GLY A 177 13.47 16.06 2.33
C GLY A 177 12.07 16.55 1.89
N MET A 178 11.08 16.54 2.80
CA MET A 178 9.75 17.11 2.54
C MET A 178 9.64 18.51 3.13
N ARG A 179 9.14 19.48 2.35
CA ARG A 179 8.98 20.87 2.79
C ARG A 179 7.64 21.43 2.35
N ALA A 180 6.86 21.94 3.30
CA ALA A 180 5.65 22.69 3.00
C ALA A 180 6.04 24.08 2.46
N VAL A 181 5.41 24.49 1.37
CA VAL A 181 5.56 25.81 0.75
C VAL A 181 4.17 26.45 0.69
N GLU A 182 4.03 27.61 1.34
CA GLU A 182 2.73 28.29 1.51
C GLU A 182 2.36 29.19 0.32
N SER A 183 3.37 29.72 -0.38
CA SER A 183 3.19 30.64 -1.51
C SER A 183 4.40 30.62 -2.44
N ALA A 184 4.26 31.27 -3.60
CA ALA A 184 5.32 31.41 -4.60
C ALA A 184 6.60 32.07 -4.04
N ASP A 185 6.47 33.01 -3.09
CA ASP A 185 7.59 33.78 -2.54
C ASP A 185 8.69 32.90 -1.88
N GLY A 186 8.32 31.72 -1.37
CA GLY A 186 9.25 30.79 -0.72
C GLY A 186 9.68 29.61 -1.59
N LEU A 187 9.16 29.50 -2.82
CA LEU A 187 9.28 28.30 -3.65
C LEU A 187 10.74 28.03 -4.05
N ASP A 188 11.43 29.03 -4.59
CA ASP A 188 12.79 28.85 -5.10
C ASP A 188 13.79 28.46 -4.01
N GLU A 189 13.67 29.06 -2.83
CA GLU A 189 14.52 28.72 -1.67
C GLU A 189 14.25 27.29 -1.21
N ALA A 190 12.98 26.89 -1.17
CA ALA A 190 12.60 25.52 -0.85
C ALA A 190 13.20 24.51 -1.84
N VAL A 191 13.13 24.80 -3.15
CA VAL A 191 13.72 23.97 -4.22
C VAL A 191 15.22 23.83 -4.07
N ARG A 192 15.96 24.94 -3.92
CA ARG A 192 17.42 24.91 -3.76
C ARG A 192 17.85 24.04 -2.59
N GLY A 193 17.15 24.14 -1.46
CA GLY A 193 17.49 23.32 -0.30
C GLY A 193 17.07 21.86 -0.42
N ALA A 194 15.88 21.57 -0.96
CA ALA A 194 15.42 20.20 -1.17
C ALA A 194 16.33 19.44 -2.14
N ARG A 195 16.71 20.07 -3.26
CA ARG A 195 17.64 19.50 -4.25
C ARG A 195 19.01 19.21 -3.63
N ARG A 196 19.55 20.13 -2.82
CA ARG A 196 20.84 19.94 -2.13
C ARG A 196 20.80 18.75 -1.17
N GLU A 197 19.73 18.60 -0.39
CA GLU A 197 19.53 17.47 0.51
C GLU A 197 19.36 16.16 -0.25
N ALA A 198 18.60 16.16 -1.35
CA ALA A 198 18.35 15.00 -2.18
C ALA A 198 19.64 14.46 -2.82
N ILE A 199 20.46 15.34 -3.40
CA ILE A 199 21.78 14.99 -3.95
C ILE A 199 22.70 14.44 -2.86
N ALA A 200 22.76 15.10 -1.70
CA ALA A 200 23.64 14.66 -0.61
C ALA A 200 23.24 13.30 -0.02
N ALA A 201 21.94 13.00 0.03
CA ALA A 201 21.42 11.78 0.64
C ALA A 201 21.30 10.60 -0.35
N PHE A 202 20.98 10.89 -1.62
CA PHE A 202 20.55 9.88 -2.59
C PHE A 202 21.27 9.99 -3.95
N GLY A 203 22.09 11.01 -4.17
CA GLY A 203 22.75 11.26 -5.46
C GLY A 203 21.80 11.67 -6.59
N ASP A 204 20.53 11.92 -6.27
CA ASP A 204 19.48 12.31 -7.22
C ASP A 204 18.87 13.64 -6.77
N GLY A 205 18.92 14.65 -7.64
CA GLY A 205 18.42 16.00 -7.38
C GLY A 205 16.99 16.26 -7.86
N ARG A 206 16.31 15.25 -8.41
CA ARG A 206 14.92 15.40 -8.86
C ARG A 206 13.99 15.71 -7.69
N VAL A 207 13.03 16.59 -7.97
CA VAL A 207 12.03 17.03 -7.00
C VAL A 207 10.63 16.72 -7.49
N TYR A 208 9.75 16.42 -6.55
CA TYR A 208 8.34 16.15 -6.76
C TYR A 208 7.52 17.19 -6.01
N LEU A 209 6.54 17.79 -6.68
CA LEU A 209 5.57 18.69 -6.09
C LEU A 209 4.25 17.95 -5.92
N GLU A 210 3.59 18.12 -4.78
CA GLU A 210 2.18 17.75 -4.62
C GLU A 210 1.42 18.78 -3.81
N ARG A 211 0.10 18.87 -4.02
CA ARG A 211 -0.76 19.73 -3.21
C ARG A 211 -0.77 19.25 -1.76
N LEU A 212 -0.53 20.17 -0.83
CA LEU A 212 -0.54 19.86 0.60
C LEU A 212 -1.97 19.92 1.13
N LEU A 213 -2.56 18.74 1.34
CA LEU A 213 -3.89 18.63 1.96
C LEU A 213 -3.77 18.80 3.47
N ARG A 214 -4.51 19.75 4.05
CA ARG A 214 -4.56 20.01 5.50
C ARG A 214 -5.89 19.56 6.06
N GLY A 215 -5.85 18.85 7.19
CA GLY A 215 -7.07 18.42 7.88
C GLY A 215 -7.89 17.38 7.11
N ALA A 216 -7.34 16.80 6.04
CA ALA A 216 -8.05 15.77 5.28
C ALA A 216 -8.32 14.53 6.14
N ARG A 217 -9.51 13.99 5.99
CA ARG A 217 -9.91 12.70 6.58
C ARG A 217 -9.25 11.57 5.82
N HIS A 218 -8.87 10.54 6.53
CA HIS A 218 -8.43 9.30 5.93
C HIS A 218 -9.68 8.41 5.78
N VAL A 219 -10.13 8.21 4.55
CA VAL A 219 -11.29 7.38 4.24
C VAL A 219 -10.85 6.31 3.26
N GLU A 220 -11.19 5.06 3.52
CA GLU A 220 -10.73 3.94 2.71
C GLU A 220 -11.91 3.06 2.28
N VAL A 221 -11.80 2.44 1.11
CA VAL A 221 -12.86 1.63 0.51
C VAL A 221 -12.37 0.19 0.38
N GLN A 222 -13.15 -0.74 0.94
CA GLN A 222 -12.89 -2.17 0.79
C GLN A 222 -13.30 -2.63 -0.60
N VAL A 223 -12.40 -3.34 -1.30
CA VAL A 223 -12.71 -4.02 -2.56
C VAL A 223 -12.55 -5.54 -2.44
N LEU A 224 -13.35 -6.26 -3.21
CA LEU A 224 -13.23 -7.69 -3.46
C LEU A 224 -13.31 -7.94 -4.97
N ALA A 225 -12.31 -8.62 -5.52
CA ALA A 225 -12.27 -8.98 -6.93
C ALA A 225 -12.12 -10.50 -7.12
N ASP A 226 -12.90 -11.07 -8.03
CA ASP A 226 -12.75 -12.48 -8.42
C ASP A 226 -11.80 -12.64 -9.63
N ALA A 227 -11.35 -13.87 -9.87
CA ALA A 227 -10.50 -14.19 -11.03
C ALA A 227 -11.26 -14.19 -12.38
N HIS A 228 -12.53 -13.77 -12.39
CA HIS A 228 -13.41 -13.74 -13.56
C HIS A 228 -13.75 -12.31 -13.99
N GLY A 229 -13.07 -11.30 -13.43
CA GLY A 229 -13.21 -9.90 -13.80
C GLY A 229 -14.40 -9.20 -13.15
N ARG A 230 -14.94 -9.74 -12.03
CA ARG A 230 -15.95 -9.02 -11.24
C ARG A 230 -15.32 -8.43 -10.00
N THR A 231 -15.52 -7.13 -9.83
CA THR A 231 -15.07 -6.37 -8.67
C THR A 231 -16.27 -5.72 -7.98
N VAL A 232 -16.31 -5.78 -6.66
CA VAL A 232 -17.31 -5.09 -5.83
C VAL A 232 -16.62 -4.30 -4.72
N HIS A 233 -17.26 -3.23 -4.26
CA HIS A 233 -16.87 -2.56 -3.02
C HIS A 233 -17.78 -2.98 -1.86
N LEU A 234 -17.25 -2.99 -0.63
CA LEU A 234 -18.00 -3.30 0.60
C LEU A 234 -18.15 -2.05 1.49
N GLY A 235 -18.33 -0.90 0.85
CA GLY A 235 -18.42 0.40 1.51
C GLY A 235 -17.07 0.93 2.02
N GLU A 236 -17.16 2.04 2.73
CA GLU A 236 -16.02 2.80 3.23
C GLU A 236 -15.83 2.70 4.75
N ARG A 237 -14.61 2.97 5.20
CA ARG A 237 -14.23 3.14 6.59
C ARG A 237 -13.59 4.50 6.81
N GLU A 238 -13.87 5.13 7.94
CA GLU A 238 -13.11 6.30 8.39
C GLU A 238 -11.96 5.85 9.31
N CYS A 239 -10.74 6.28 8.99
CA CYS A 239 -9.52 5.95 9.71
C CYS A 239 -8.72 7.19 10.10
N SER A 240 -9.40 8.34 10.24
CA SER A 240 -8.77 9.66 10.52
C SER A 240 -8.13 9.73 11.91
N VAL A 241 -8.61 8.93 12.88
CA VAL A 241 -8.09 8.94 14.25
C VAL A 241 -6.76 8.19 14.30
N GLN A 242 -5.68 8.96 14.20
CA GLN A 242 -4.33 8.44 14.08
C GLN A 242 -3.39 9.01 15.14
N ARG A 243 -2.38 8.22 15.53
CA ARG A 243 -1.24 8.69 16.34
C ARG A 243 0.04 8.41 15.58
N ARG A 244 0.79 9.45 15.22
CA ARG A 244 2.02 9.34 14.40
C ARG A 244 1.80 8.55 13.09
N HIS A 245 0.70 8.86 12.39
CA HIS A 245 0.30 8.21 11.13
C HIS A 245 -0.05 6.71 11.25
N GLN A 246 -0.30 6.22 12.47
CA GLN A 246 -0.84 4.87 12.68
C GLN A 246 -2.31 4.99 13.08
N LYS A 247 -3.17 4.19 12.44
CA LYS A 247 -4.60 4.11 12.77
C LYS A 247 -4.78 3.59 14.20
N VAL A 248 -5.67 4.24 14.94
CA VAL A 248 -5.96 3.94 16.35
C VAL A 248 -7.43 3.59 16.56
N PHE A 249 -8.30 4.20 15.76
CA PHE A 249 -9.72 3.94 15.76
C PHE A 249 -10.26 4.06 14.35
N GLU A 250 -11.07 3.08 13.96
CA GLU A 250 -11.70 2.95 12.66
C GLU A 250 -13.21 2.76 12.84
N GLU A 251 -14.02 3.39 11.99
CA GLU A 251 -15.47 3.21 11.97
C GLU A 251 -16.00 2.94 10.56
N ALA A 252 -17.14 2.25 10.48
CA ALA A 252 -17.81 1.91 9.23
C ALA A 252 -19.33 1.96 9.41
N PRO A 253 -20.11 2.60 8.51
CA PRO A 253 -19.65 3.50 7.44
C PRO A 253 -19.05 4.81 8.00
N CYS A 254 -18.44 5.64 7.14
CA CYS A 254 -17.95 6.95 7.56
C CYS A 254 -19.13 7.91 7.82
N ALA A 255 -19.22 8.47 9.03
CA ALA A 255 -20.38 9.27 9.44
C ALA A 255 -20.61 10.55 8.63
N VAL A 256 -19.57 11.08 7.98
CA VAL A 256 -19.63 12.33 7.20
C VAL A 256 -19.77 12.12 5.69
N VAL A 257 -19.65 10.88 5.20
CA VAL A 257 -19.78 10.54 3.79
C VAL A 257 -21.26 10.32 3.45
N ASN A 258 -21.79 11.14 2.54
CA ASN A 258 -23.14 10.97 2.02
C ASN A 258 -23.20 9.88 0.92
N GLU A 259 -24.41 9.53 0.47
CA GLU A 259 -24.60 8.43 -0.48
C GLU A 259 -23.97 8.68 -1.87
N GLU A 260 -24.03 9.92 -2.35
CA GLU A 260 -23.42 10.28 -3.64
C GLU A 260 -21.89 10.18 -3.57
N GLN A 261 -21.30 10.67 -2.49
CA GLN A 261 -19.86 10.55 -2.22
C GLN A 261 -19.45 9.09 -2.08
N ARG A 262 -20.22 8.28 -1.34
CA ARG A 262 -19.98 6.84 -1.17
C ARG A 262 -19.97 6.10 -2.50
N GLN A 263 -20.95 6.38 -3.36
CA GLN A 263 -21.01 5.79 -4.70
C GLN A 263 -19.79 6.19 -5.53
N ARG A 264 -19.42 7.48 -5.55
CA ARG A 264 -18.25 7.98 -6.29
C ARG A 264 -16.94 7.38 -5.79
N MET A 265 -16.76 7.24 -4.48
CA MET A 265 -15.58 6.61 -3.88
C MET A 265 -15.54 5.10 -4.15
N GLY A 266 -16.70 4.44 -4.09
CA GLY A 266 -16.86 3.03 -4.44
C GLY A 266 -16.48 2.74 -5.88
N GLU A 267 -16.98 3.53 -6.83
CA GLU A 267 -16.64 3.45 -8.25
C GLU A 267 -15.15 3.71 -8.50
N ALA A 268 -14.59 4.73 -7.84
CA ALA A 268 -13.15 5.02 -7.93
C ALA A 268 -12.30 3.86 -7.38
N ALA A 269 -12.72 3.22 -6.29
CA ALA A 269 -12.02 2.07 -5.73
C ALA A 269 -12.13 0.82 -6.61
N ILE A 270 -13.28 0.58 -7.26
CA ILE A 270 -13.43 -0.48 -8.26
C ILE A 270 -12.49 -0.22 -9.44
N ALA A 271 -12.49 0.99 -10.00
CA ALA A 271 -11.62 1.36 -11.11
C ALA A 271 -10.14 1.19 -10.75
N ALA A 272 -9.75 1.55 -9.53
CA ALA A 272 -8.39 1.35 -9.01
C ALA A 272 -7.98 -0.14 -9.02
N ALA A 273 -8.85 -1.03 -8.54
CA ALA A 273 -8.60 -2.46 -8.51
C ALA A 273 -8.56 -3.08 -9.91
N GLU A 274 -9.48 -2.68 -10.79
CA GLU A 274 -9.53 -3.18 -12.18
C GLU A 274 -8.31 -2.74 -13.00
N ALA A 275 -7.72 -1.57 -12.72
CA ALA A 275 -6.53 -1.06 -13.41
C ALA A 275 -5.26 -1.91 -13.21
N VAL A 276 -5.27 -2.82 -12.24
CA VAL A 276 -4.16 -3.74 -11.92
C VAL A 276 -4.58 -5.20 -11.96
N ASP A 277 -5.70 -5.52 -12.62
CA ASP A 277 -6.26 -6.88 -12.71
C ASP A 277 -6.32 -7.55 -11.32
N TYR A 278 -6.79 -6.80 -10.32
CA TYR A 278 -6.74 -7.21 -8.92
C TYR A 278 -7.56 -8.47 -8.65
N VAL A 279 -7.10 -9.30 -7.71
CA VAL A 279 -7.82 -10.51 -7.25
C VAL A 279 -7.74 -10.60 -5.74
N GLY A 280 -8.82 -11.05 -5.10
CA GLY A 280 -8.91 -11.19 -3.64
C GLY A 280 -9.38 -9.90 -2.96
N ALA A 281 -8.97 -9.72 -1.71
CA ALA A 281 -9.32 -8.55 -0.90
C ALA A 281 -8.24 -7.49 -0.95
N GLY A 282 -8.64 -6.23 -1.09
CA GLY A 282 -7.76 -5.07 -1.07
C GLY A 282 -8.47 -3.85 -0.51
N THR A 283 -7.72 -2.82 -0.18
CA THR A 283 -8.29 -1.55 0.28
C THR A 283 -7.67 -0.40 -0.48
N VAL A 284 -8.52 0.49 -1.00
CA VAL A 284 -8.10 1.73 -1.67
C VAL A 284 -8.28 2.87 -0.68
N GLU A 285 -7.19 3.53 -0.31
CA GLU A 285 -7.18 4.60 0.67
C GLU A 285 -7.25 5.97 -0.02
N PHE A 286 -8.03 6.87 0.57
CA PHE A 286 -8.21 8.24 0.09
C PHE A 286 -7.99 9.26 1.20
N LEU A 287 -7.49 10.42 0.82
CA LEU A 287 -7.58 11.64 1.61
C LEU A 287 -8.79 12.45 1.13
N MET A 288 -9.72 12.75 2.04
CA MET A 288 -10.95 13.49 1.75
C MET A 288 -10.94 14.86 2.45
N GLU A 289 -11.14 15.93 1.68
CA GLU A 289 -11.28 17.30 2.16
C GLU A 289 -12.71 17.56 2.70
N ASP A 290 -12.89 18.66 3.44
CA ASP A 290 -14.18 19.00 4.07
C ASP A 290 -15.31 19.27 3.06
N ASP A 291 -14.97 19.62 1.81
CA ASP A 291 -15.93 19.81 0.72
C ASP A 291 -16.34 18.49 0.02
N GLY A 292 -15.77 17.36 0.46
CA GLY A 292 -16.02 16.04 -0.11
C GLY A 292 -15.16 15.70 -1.32
N THR A 293 -14.24 16.57 -1.73
CA THR A 293 -13.20 16.23 -2.70
C THR A 293 -12.29 15.17 -2.09
N PHE A 294 -11.98 14.12 -2.84
CA PHE A 294 -11.12 13.03 -2.37
C PHE A 294 -10.03 12.71 -3.37
N HIS A 295 -8.91 12.21 -2.86
CA HIS A 295 -7.73 11.86 -3.63
C HIS A 295 -7.15 10.54 -3.16
N PHE A 296 -6.82 9.67 -4.10
CA PHE A 296 -6.09 8.43 -3.87
C PHE A 296 -4.79 8.70 -3.11
N LEU A 297 -4.59 7.93 -2.05
CA LEU A 297 -3.42 7.95 -1.20
C LEU A 297 -2.53 6.75 -1.50
N GLU A 298 -3.07 5.55 -1.33
CA GLU A 298 -2.41 4.27 -1.57
C GLU A 298 -3.43 3.14 -1.74
N MET A 299 -2.98 1.97 -2.17
CA MET A 299 -3.77 0.75 -2.15
C MET A 299 -3.02 -0.30 -1.34
N ASN A 300 -3.66 -0.78 -0.27
CA ASN A 300 -3.15 -1.90 0.50
C ASN A 300 -3.53 -3.19 -0.24
N THR A 301 -2.53 -3.89 -0.79
CA THR A 301 -2.76 -5.06 -1.65
C THR A 301 -2.92 -6.34 -0.82
N ARG A 302 -3.78 -6.27 0.19
CA ARG A 302 -4.02 -7.31 1.20
C ARG A 302 -5.25 -6.98 2.04
N ILE A 303 -5.60 -7.89 2.96
CA ILE A 303 -6.51 -7.60 4.07
C ILE A 303 -5.88 -6.57 5.03
N GLN A 304 -6.72 -5.85 5.78
CA GLN A 304 -6.30 -4.96 6.87
C GLN A 304 -6.71 -5.54 8.23
N VAL A 305 -6.24 -4.89 9.31
CA VAL A 305 -6.53 -5.25 10.71
C VAL A 305 -8.00 -5.10 11.07
#